data_AF-A0A971Y8Z7-F1
#
_entry.id   AF-A0A971Y8Z7-F1
#
_cell.length_a   1.000
_cell.length_b   1.000
_cell.length_c   1.000
_cell.angle_alpha   90.00
_cell.angle_beta   90.00
_cell.angle_gamma   90.00
#
_symmetry.space_group_name_H-M   'P 1'
#
loop_
_entity.id
_entity.type
_entity.pdbx_description
1 polymer ?
#
loop_
_entity_poly.entity_id
_entity_poly.type
_entity_poly.pdbx_seq_one_letter_code
_entity_poly.pdbx_strand_id
1 'polypeptide(L)' 'MSAVKKTFGGSSWQRGQVHIQRNILSPAPRKNLEEFREALKEIFKLTRIKIARKGKKAVVDEFASQSK' A
#
# COMPACT_ATOMS: atom_id res chain seq x y z
N MET A 1 -8.27 18.64 12.43
CA MET A 1 -7.99 17.77 13.59
C MET A 1 -9.21 16.90 13.83
N SER A 2 -9.07 15.58 13.73
CA SER A 2 -10.17 14.62 13.52
C SER A 2 -11.01 14.36 14.78
N ALA A 3 -12.31 14.64 14.70
CA ALA A 3 -13.31 14.40 15.75
C ALA A 3 -13.34 12.96 16.28
N VAL A 4 -12.93 11.99 15.46
CA VAL A 4 -12.82 10.55 15.77
C VAL A 4 -12.08 10.25 17.08
N LYS A 5 -10.98 10.97 17.36
CA LYS A 5 -10.14 10.66 18.53
C LYS A 5 -10.80 11.09 19.85
N LYS A 6 -11.83 11.95 19.78
CA LYS A 6 -12.54 12.52 20.93
C LYS A 6 -13.68 11.62 21.41
N THR A 7 -14.28 10.85 20.51
CA THR A 7 -15.41 9.94 20.79
C THR A 7 -14.99 8.49 20.98
N PHE A 8 -13.90 8.05 20.34
CA PHE A 8 -13.43 6.67 20.40
C PHE A 8 -12.04 6.60 21.03
N GLY A 9 -11.99 6.76 22.36
CA GLY A 9 -10.78 6.68 23.17
C GLY A 9 -10.25 5.24 23.26
N GLY A 10 -9.56 4.79 22.21
CA GLY A 10 -8.97 3.45 22.15
C GLY A 10 -9.00 2.82 20.75
N SER A 11 -9.79 3.36 19.84
CA SER A 11 -9.84 2.84 18.47
C SER A 11 -8.66 3.38 17.65
N SER A 12 -7.84 2.46 17.14
CA SER A 12 -6.79 2.80 16.19
C SER A 12 -7.41 3.14 14.84
N TRP A 13 -7.38 4.42 14.47
CA TRP A 13 -7.87 4.86 13.17
C TRP A 13 -6.91 4.42 12.07
N GLN A 14 -7.31 3.43 11.28
CA GLN A 14 -6.58 2.98 10.11
C GLN A 14 -7.41 3.22 8.84
N ARG A 15 -6.74 3.69 7.79
CA ARG A 15 -7.34 3.73 6.45
C ARG A 15 -7.59 2.29 5.99
N GLY A 16 -8.77 2.02 5.43
CA GLY A 16 -9.08 0.71 4.86
C GLY A 16 -8.09 0.32 3.77
N GLN A 17 -7.56 -0.90 3.84
CA GLN A 17 -6.54 -1.42 2.93
C GLN A 17 -6.92 -1.26 1.44
N VAL A 18 -8.19 -1.48 1.10
CA VAL A 18 -8.71 -1.35 -0.27
C VAL A 18 -8.58 0.07 -0.85
N HIS A 19 -8.66 1.10 0.01
CA HIS A 19 -8.48 2.49 -0.42
C HIS A 19 -7.02 2.81 -0.65
N ILE A 20 -6.13 2.28 0.19
CA ILE A 20 -4.68 2.44 0.00
C ILE A 20 -4.26 1.75 -1.30
N GLN A 21 -4.70 0.51 -1.53
CA GLN A 21 -4.42 -0.22 -2.77
C GLN A 21 -4.91 0.54 -4.01
N ARG A 22 -6.16 1.03 -4.02
CA ARG A 22 -6.68 1.84 -5.13
C ARG A 22 -5.89 3.12 -5.37
N ASN A 23 -5.49 3.82 -4.32
CA ASN A 23 -4.74 5.06 -4.44
C ASN A 23 -3.35 4.82 -5.06
N ILE A 24 -2.66 3.75 -4.65
CA ILE A 24 -1.35 3.38 -5.20
C ILE A 24 -1.47 2.91 -6.66
N LEU A 25 -2.57 2.23 -7.03
CA LEU A 25 -2.82 1.73 -8.39
C LEU A 25 -3.34 2.80 -9.36
N SER A 26 -3.96 3.88 -8.88
CA SER A 26 -4.57 4.91 -9.73
C SER A 26 -3.58 5.65 -10.65
N PRO A 27 -2.36 6.02 -10.22
CA PRO A 27 -1.39 6.67 -11.09
C PRO A 27 -0.50 5.69 -11.87
N ALA A 28 -0.60 4.38 -11.60
CA ALA A 28 0.31 3.40 -12.20
C ALA A 28 -0.03 3.15 -13.68
N PRO A 29 0.97 3.09 -14.58
CA PRO A 29 0.74 2.82 -15.99
C PRO A 29 0.19 1.40 -16.19
N ARG A 30 -0.82 1.25 -17.06
CA ARG A 30 -1.53 -0.02 -17.31
C ARG A 30 -0.65 -1.18 -17.78
N LYS A 31 0.59 -0.92 -18.22
CA LYS A 31 1.51 -1.94 -18.75
C LYS A 31 1.88 -3.03 -17.73
N ASN A 32 2.07 -2.66 -16.45
CA ASN A 32 2.52 -3.60 -15.41
C ASN A 32 1.60 -3.59 -14.17
N LEU A 33 0.33 -3.18 -14.37
CA LEU A 33 -0.62 -2.98 -13.28
C LEU A 33 -1.01 -4.30 -12.61
N GLU A 34 -1.06 -5.40 -13.37
CA GLU A 34 -1.44 -6.71 -12.84
C GLU A 34 -0.35 -7.30 -11.94
N GLU A 35 0.91 -7.31 -12.40
CA GLU A 35 2.08 -7.73 -11.62
C GLU A 35 2.25 -6.87 -10.38
N PHE A 36 2.12 -5.55 -10.51
CA PHE A 36 2.17 -4.61 -9.38
C PHE A 36 1.06 -4.86 -8.36
N ARG A 37 -0.16 -5.15 -8.83
CA ARG A 37 -1.31 -5.44 -7.98
C ARG A 37 -1.13 -6.76 -7.24
N GLU A 38 -0.54 -7.77 -7.87
CA GLU A 38 -0.21 -9.04 -7.24
C GLU A 38 0.87 -8.87 -6.17
N ALA A 39 1.98 -8.19 -6.50
CA ALA A 39 3.04 -7.86 -5.54
C ALA A 39 2.54 -7.01 -4.36
N LEU A 40 1.67 -6.02 -4.62
CA LEU A 40 1.00 -5.25 -3.56
C LEU A 40 0.13 -6.13 -2.68
N LYS A 41 -0.71 -7.00 -3.26
CA LYS A 41 -1.54 -7.93 -2.49
C LYS A 41 -0.66 -8.82 -1.60
N GLU A 42 0.47 -9.29 -2.10
CA GLU A 42 1.43 -10.08 -1.33
C GLU A 42 2.02 -9.27 -0.16
N ILE A 43 2.45 -8.02 -0.40
CA ILE A 43 2.93 -7.10 0.64
C ILE A 43 1.89 -6.89 1.75
N PHE A 44 0.62 -6.74 1.39
CA PHE A 44 -0.46 -6.57 2.36
C PHE A 44 -0.87 -7.88 3.06
N LYS A 45 -0.62 -9.04 2.45
CA LYS A 45 -0.86 -10.36 3.05
C LYS A 45 0.21 -10.73 4.08
N LEU A 46 1.40 -10.14 3.97
CA LEU A 46 2.50 -10.34 4.91
C LEU A 46 2.16 -9.74 6.29
N THR A 47 2.01 -10.61 7.29
CA THR A 47 1.74 -10.23 8.69
C THR A 47 2.94 -9.57 9.39
N ARG A 48 4.13 -9.60 8.76
CA ARG A 48 5.39 -9.07 9.31
C ARG A 48 5.77 -7.73 8.67
N ILE A 49 5.74 -6.67 9.46
CA ILE A 49 6.08 -5.29 9.06
C ILE A 49 7.49 -5.19 8.43
N LYS A 50 8.47 -5.95 8.93
CA LYS A 50 9.84 -5.96 8.39
C LYS A 50 9.89 -6.48 6.95
N ILE A 51 9.12 -7.54 6.66
CA ILE A 51 9.07 -8.15 5.33
C ILE A 51 8.27 -7.25 4.38
N ALA A 52 7.14 -6.72 4.85
CA ALA A 52 6.34 -5.77 4.08
C ALA A 52 7.15 -4.52 3.68
N ARG A 53 8.02 -4.00 4.56
CA ARG A 53 8.93 -2.89 4.23
C ARG A 53 9.98 -3.27 3.18
N LYS A 54 10.52 -4.49 3.22
CA LYS A 54 11.49 -4.97 2.23
C LYS A 54 10.83 -5.17 0.86
N GLY A 55 9.66 -5.80 0.83
CA GLY A 55 8.84 -5.96 -0.38
C GLY A 55 8.43 -4.61 -0.98
N LYS A 56 8.00 -3.65 -0.14
CA LYS A 56 7.73 -2.28 -0.59
C LYS A 56 8.95 -1.65 -1.28
N LYS A 57 10.15 -1.79 -0.70
CA LYS A 57 11.37 -1.23 -1.31
C LYS A 57 11.69 -1.88 -2.65
N ALA A 58 11.59 -3.20 -2.75
CA ALA A 58 11.83 -3.92 -4.00
C ALA A 58 10.86 -3.47 -5.10
N VAL A 59 9.56 -3.44 -4.79
CA VAL A 59 8.53 -2.98 -5.72
C VAL A 59 8.71 -1.51 -6.12
N VAL A 60 9.09 -0.64 -5.20
CA VAL A 60 9.36 0.77 -5.55
C VAL A 60 10.58 0.90 -6.45
N ASP A 61 11.64 0.14 -6.22
CA ASP A 61 12.87 0.18 -7.02
C ASP A 61 12.64 -0.30 -8.47
N GLU A 62 11.90 -1.42 -8.60
CA GLU A 62 11.57 -2.02 -9.89
C GLU A 62 10.65 -1.11 -10.72
N PHE A 63 9.61 -0.54 -10.10
CA PHE A 63 8.64 0.32 -10.77
C PHE A 63 9.11 1.77 -10.95
N ALA A 64 9.97 2.30 -10.08
CA ALA A 64 10.59 3.61 -10.27
C ALA A 64 11.55 3.61 -11.46
N SER A 65 12.23 2.49 -11.71
CA SER A 65 13.13 2.33 -12.86
C SER A 65 12.38 2.25 -14.20
N GLN A 66 11.10 1.85 -14.20
CA GLN A 66 10.24 1.84 -15.40
C GLN A 66 9.66 3.20 -15.77
N SER A 67 9.90 4.25 -14.98
CA SER A 67 9.44 5.62 -15.23
C SER A 67 10.52 6.48 -15.91
N LYS A 68 11.27 5.93 -16.87
CA LYS A 68 12.18 6.68 -17.73
C LYS A 68 11.86 6.47 -19.20
#